data_AF-A0A060CIL3-F1
#
_entry.id   AF-A0A060CIL3-F1
#
_cell.length_a   1.000
_cell.length_b   1.000
_cell.length_c   1.000
_cell.angle_alpha   90.00
_cell.angle_beta   90.00
_cell.angle_gamma   90.00
#
_symmetry.space_group_name_H-M   'P 1'
#
loop_
_entity.id
_entity.type
_entity.pdbx_description
1 polymer ?
#
loop_
_entity_poly.entity_id
_entity_poly.type
_entity_poly.pdbx_seq_one_letter_code
_entity_poly.pdbx_strand_id
1 'polypeptide(L)'
;RFDGIGGPQMAQAGLTSLFPMEELSVMGIAEVLPRYPHLRRRLRQAALSAANVAPDLLLTVDSPDFCLRLASAVRGLRPDQRTCHYVAPSVWAWRPGRALRMARWIDQVLCLLPFEPKYMREAGMRADFVGHPVAAAPLASAQEVADFRDGRGSRCGAGAA
;
A
#
# COMPACT_ATOMS: atom_id res chain seq x y z
N ARG A 1 0.48 -2.68 18.88
CA ARG A 1 -0.07 -1.31 18.71
C ARG A 1 0.21 -0.88 17.28
N PHE A 2 -0.72 -0.17 16.63
CA PHE A 2 -0.52 0.36 15.28
C PHE A 2 -0.44 1.89 15.34
N ASP A 3 0.54 2.46 14.63
CA ASP A 3 0.74 3.90 14.48
C ASP A 3 1.11 4.16 13.02
N GLY A 4 0.54 5.20 12.41
CA GLY A 4 0.83 5.48 11.01
C GLY A 4 -0.24 6.32 10.32
N ILE A 5 -0.41 6.05 9.03
CA ILE A 5 -1.37 6.74 8.16
C ILE A 5 -2.30 5.66 7.61
N GLY A 6 -3.61 5.85 7.80
CA GLY A 6 -4.62 4.93 7.30
C GLY A 6 -5.90 5.64 6.93
N GLY A 7 -6.71 4.95 6.12
CA GLY A 7 -8.01 5.43 5.69
C GLY A 7 -9.12 5.21 6.73
N PRO A 8 -10.37 5.52 6.38
CA PRO A 8 -11.52 5.45 7.29
C PRO A 8 -11.70 4.08 7.97
N GLN A 9 -11.52 2.98 7.24
CA GLN A 9 -11.64 1.63 7.79
C GLN A 9 -10.58 1.34 8.85
N MET A 10 -9.36 1.84 8.68
CA MET A 10 -8.31 1.67 9.69
C MET A 10 -8.58 2.53 10.92
N ALA A 11 -9.14 3.73 10.72
CA ALA A 11 -9.55 4.60 11.82
C ALA A 11 -10.67 3.97 12.66
N GLN A 12 -11.65 3.33 12.02
CA GLN A 12 -12.69 2.55 12.69
C GLN A 12 -12.12 1.37 13.49
N ALA A 13 -11.03 0.77 13.00
CA ALA A 13 -10.28 -0.26 13.72
C ALA A 13 -9.36 0.29 14.84
N GLY A 14 -9.43 1.60 15.13
CA GLY A 14 -8.71 2.25 16.24
C GLY A 14 -7.37 2.90 15.87
N LEU A 15 -7.01 2.97 14.58
CA LEU A 15 -5.80 3.70 14.16
C LEU A 15 -6.04 5.22 14.22
N THR A 16 -5.19 5.93 14.96
CA THR A 16 -5.12 7.40 14.84
C THR A 16 -4.13 7.78 13.74
N SER A 17 -4.63 8.26 12.60
CA SER A 17 -3.79 8.66 11.48
C SER A 17 -2.97 9.92 11.79
N LEU A 18 -1.67 9.89 11.47
CA LEU A 18 -0.74 11.02 11.64
C LEU A 18 -1.16 12.27 10.86
N PHE A 19 -1.80 12.07 9.71
CA PHE A 19 -2.46 13.08 8.89
C PHE A 19 -3.48 12.39 7.97
N PRO A 20 -4.43 13.12 7.36
CA PRO A 20 -5.42 12.57 6.44
C PRO A 20 -4.77 11.81 5.26
N MET A 21 -5.21 10.58 5.01
CA MET A 21 -4.64 9.72 3.96
C MET A 21 -4.85 10.30 2.56
N GLU A 22 -5.91 11.09 2.38
CA GLU A 22 -6.28 11.78 1.14
C GLU A 22 -5.19 12.74 0.67
N GLU A 23 -4.31 13.19 1.57
CA GLU A 23 -3.15 14.00 1.22
C GLU A 23 -2.08 13.23 0.45
N LEU A 24 -2.10 11.89 0.51
CA LEU A 24 -1.23 11.00 -0.26
C LEU A 24 -1.88 10.51 -1.55
N SER A 25 -3.22 10.53 -1.62
CA SER A 25 -4.02 10.07 -2.75
C SER A 25 -4.03 11.10 -3.88
N VAL A 26 -2.93 11.19 -4.64
CA VAL A 26 -2.90 12.00 -5.88
C VAL A 26 -2.99 11.07 -7.08
N MET A 27 -4.09 11.18 -7.84
CA MET A 27 -4.32 10.44 -9.08
C MET A 27 -3.76 11.25 -10.26
N GLY A 28 -2.78 10.70 -10.98
CA GLY A 28 -2.27 11.29 -12.23
C GLY A 28 -1.04 12.19 -12.11
N ILE A 29 -0.17 12.16 -13.14
CA ILE A 29 1.15 12.83 -13.14
C ILE A 29 1.02 14.37 -13.14
N ALA A 30 0.00 14.92 -13.80
CA ALA A 30 -0.22 16.36 -13.91
C ALA A 30 -0.63 17.02 -12.59
N GLU A 31 -1.34 16.30 -11.72
CA GLU A 31 -1.77 16.81 -10.40
C GLU A 31 -0.68 16.67 -9.32
N VAL A 32 0.34 15.83 -9.56
CA VAL A 32 1.43 15.55 -8.61
C VAL A 32 2.47 16.67 -8.58
N LEU A 33 2.80 17.30 -9.71
CA LEU A 33 3.89 18.29 -9.79
C LEU A 33 3.73 19.47 -8.80
N PRO A 34 2.58 20.16 -8.73
CA PRO A 34 2.39 21.25 -7.77
C PRO A 34 2.30 20.75 -6.31
N ARG A 35 1.89 19.50 -6.10
CA ARG A 35 1.74 18.89 -4.77
C ARG A 35 3.03 18.23 -4.26
N TYR A 36 4.07 18.14 -5.07
CA TYR A 36 5.32 17.48 -4.71
C TYR A 36 5.99 18.03 -3.43
N PRO A 37 6.10 19.36 -3.20
CA PRO A 37 6.68 19.88 -1.96
C PRO A 37 5.90 19.43 -0.71
N HIS A 38 4.57 19.39 -0.82
CA HIS A 38 3.70 18.92 0.24
C HIS A 38 3.87 17.43 0.52
N LEU A 39 3.90 16.59 -0.52
CA LEU A 39 4.18 15.16 -0.39
C LEU A 39 5.55 14.91 0.24
N ARG A 40 6.58 15.68 -0.13
CA ARG A 40 7.91 15.60 0.52
C ARG A 40 7.88 15.97 1.99
N ARG A 41 7.09 16.97 2.38
CA ARG A 41 6.90 17.33 3.79
C ARG A 41 6.23 16.19 4.55
N ARG A 42 5.16 15.61 4.01
CA ARG A 42 4.46 14.46 4.61
C ARG A 42 5.35 13.23 4.70
N LEU A 43 6.16 12.96 3.67
CA LEU A 43 7.16 11.90 3.69
C LEU A 43 8.15 12.07 4.86
N ARG A 44 8.71 13.28 5.03
CA ARG A 44 9.64 13.57 6.13
C ARG A 44 8.96 13.43 7.49
N GLN A 45 7.74 13.95 7.62
CA GLN A 45 6.96 13.84 8.86
C GLN A 45 6.70 12.37 9.22
N ALA A 46 6.28 11.55 8.25
CA ALA A 46 6.05 10.13 8.44
C ALA A 46 7.35 9.38 8.80
N ALA A 47 8.47 9.68 8.15
CA ALA A 47 9.75 9.04 8.44
C ALA A 47 10.24 9.35 9.86
N LEU A 48 10.14 10.62 10.30
CA LEU A 48 10.50 11.03 11.65
C LEU A 48 9.57 10.41 12.70
N SER A 49 8.26 10.38 12.42
CA SER A 49 7.30 9.72 13.31
C SER A 49 7.59 8.23 13.46
N ALA A 50 7.86 7.52 12.37
CA ALA A 50 8.23 6.10 12.41
C ALA A 50 9.55 5.89 13.16
N ALA A 51 10.56 6.75 12.96
CA ALA A 51 11.82 6.66 13.70
C ALA A 51 11.62 6.85 15.22
N ASN A 52 10.75 7.78 15.62
CA ASN A 52 10.44 8.04 17.03
C ASN A 52 9.62 6.93 17.69
N VAL A 53 8.63 6.39 16.98
CA VAL A 53 7.83 5.24 17.45
C VAL A 53 8.69 3.98 17.55
N ALA A 54 9.72 3.89 16.71
CA ALA A 54 10.65 2.77 16.64
C ALA A 54 9.95 1.41 16.48
N PRO A 55 9.07 1.22 15.48
CA PRO A 55 8.26 0.01 15.35
C PRO A 55 9.11 -1.23 15.07
N ASP A 56 8.61 -2.39 15.48
CA ASP A 56 9.20 -3.70 15.13
C ASP A 56 9.12 -3.99 13.63
N LEU A 57 8.09 -3.45 12.97
CA LEU A 57 7.82 -3.63 11.55
C LEU A 57 7.25 -2.35 10.94
N LEU A 58 7.84 -1.92 9.82
CA LEU A 58 7.24 -0.92 8.95
C LEU A 58 6.43 -1.63 7.85
N LEU A 59 5.10 -1.57 7.95
CA LEU A 59 4.18 -2.08 6.94
C LEU A 59 3.76 -0.96 5.98
N THR A 60 3.91 -1.20 4.69
CA THR A 60 3.53 -0.28 3.62
C THR A 60 2.49 -0.93 2.70
N VAL A 61 1.58 -0.15 2.13
CA VAL A 61 0.43 -0.67 1.36
C VAL A 61 0.29 0.05 0.03
N ASP A 62 0.15 -0.72 -1.06
CA ASP A 62 -0.25 -0.30 -2.42
C ASP A 62 0.70 0.68 -3.14
N SER A 63 0.88 1.90 -2.62
CA SER A 63 1.57 3.03 -3.28
C SER A 63 3.11 2.89 -3.28
N PRO A 64 3.71 2.18 -4.26
CA PRO A 64 5.07 1.69 -4.11
C PRO A 64 6.10 2.81 -4.23
N ASP A 65 5.86 3.82 -5.06
CA ASP A 65 6.80 4.93 -5.23
C ASP A 65 6.89 5.84 -3.98
N PHE A 66 5.78 6.06 -3.26
CA PHE A 66 5.79 6.74 -1.97
C PHE A 66 6.36 5.84 -0.87
N CYS A 67 5.89 4.60 -0.80
CA CYS A 67 6.28 3.63 0.22
C CYS A 67 7.77 3.30 0.18
N LEU A 68 8.39 3.16 -1.00
CA LEU A 68 9.83 2.94 -1.11
C LEU A 68 10.65 4.15 -0.66
N ARG A 69 10.18 5.37 -0.95
CA ARG A 69 10.83 6.58 -0.45
C ARG A 69 10.71 6.66 1.07
N LEU A 70 9.58 6.25 1.64
CA LEU A 70 9.36 6.22 3.07
C LEU A 70 10.26 5.18 3.74
N ALA A 71 10.27 3.95 3.22
CA ALA A 71 11.12 2.87 3.70
C ALA A 71 12.61 3.25 3.65
N SER A 72 13.04 3.88 2.55
CA SER A 72 14.41 4.40 2.41
C SER A 72 14.72 5.50 3.44
N ALA A 73 13.82 6.46 3.63
CA ALA A 73 14.00 7.53 4.61
C ALA A 73 14.04 7.01 6.05
N VAL A 74 13.16 6.06 6.39
CA VAL A 74 13.16 5.41 7.71
C VAL A 74 14.44 4.61 7.90
N ARG A 75 14.89 3.83 6.92
CA ARG A 75 16.16 3.08 7.01
C ARG A 75 17.39 3.99 7.11
N GLY A 76 17.34 5.18 6.53
CA GLY A 76 18.38 6.20 6.74
C GLY A 76 18.46 6.67 8.19
N LEU A 77 17.36 6.62 8.95
CA LEU A 77 17.30 6.96 10.37
C LEU A 77 17.47 5.73 11.28
N ARG A 78 17.04 4.55 10.82
CA ARG A 78 17.06 3.26 11.52
C ARG A 78 17.47 2.13 10.55
N PRO A 79 18.77 1.88 10.37
CA PRO A 79 19.26 0.90 9.38
C PRO A 79 18.65 -0.50 9.53
N ASP A 80 18.39 -0.93 10.76
CA ASP A 80 17.88 -2.27 11.07
C ASP A 80 16.34 -2.37 11.02
N GLN A 81 15.64 -1.34 10.54
CA GLN A 81 14.18 -1.36 10.45
C GLN A 81 13.73 -2.47 9.48
N ARG A 82 12.98 -3.44 10.02
CA ARG A 82 12.29 -4.46 9.24
C ARG A 82 11.16 -3.84 8.45
N THR A 83 11.04 -4.21 7.18
CA THR A 83 10.07 -3.62 6.25
C THR A 83 9.27 -4.69 5.51
N CYS A 84 7.96 -4.49 5.44
CA CYS A 84 7.04 -5.34 4.70
C CYS A 84 6.17 -4.48 3.77
N HIS A 85 5.95 -4.96 2.55
CA HIS A 85 5.06 -4.32 1.59
C HIS A 85 3.86 -5.22 1.28
N TYR A 86 2.66 -4.72 1.51
CA TYR A 86 1.40 -5.38 1.20
C TYR A 86 0.85 -4.81 -0.10
N VAL A 87 0.31 -5.71 -0.94
CA VAL A 87 -0.08 -5.44 -2.34
C VAL A 87 1.16 -5.23 -3.20
N ALA A 88 1.68 -6.33 -3.76
CA ALA A 88 2.67 -6.24 -4.81
C ALA A 88 2.05 -5.51 -6.02
N PRO A 89 2.64 -4.40 -6.50
CA PRO A 89 2.15 -3.78 -7.72
C PRO A 89 2.44 -4.73 -8.89
N SER A 90 1.43 -5.39 -9.45
CA SER A 90 1.63 -6.50 -10.41
C SER A 90 2.41 -6.11 -11.66
N VAL A 91 2.41 -4.82 -12.04
CA VAL A 91 3.28 -4.27 -13.11
C VAL A 91 4.78 -4.38 -12.80
N TRP A 92 5.16 -4.42 -11.52
CA TRP A 92 6.54 -4.48 -11.09
C TRP A 92 7.08 -5.91 -11.07
N ALA A 93 6.21 -6.91 -10.91
CA ALA A 93 6.60 -8.31 -10.90
C ALA A 93 7.35 -8.71 -12.19
N TRP A 94 6.97 -8.15 -13.34
CA TRP A 94 7.64 -8.41 -14.62
C TRP A 94 8.69 -7.37 -15.03
N ARG A 95 8.92 -6.31 -14.24
CA ARG A 95 9.92 -5.26 -14.52
C ARG A 95 11.12 -5.43 -13.56
N PRO A 96 12.14 -6.22 -13.93
CA PRO A 96 13.21 -6.64 -13.01
C PRO A 96 13.96 -5.46 -12.36
N GLY A 97 14.21 -4.38 -13.11
CA GLY A 97 14.87 -3.19 -12.57
C GLY A 97 14.09 -2.46 -11.47
N ARG A 98 12.76 -2.61 -11.42
CA ARG A 98 11.94 -2.05 -10.34
C ARG A 98 11.89 -2.99 -9.13
N ALA A 99 11.78 -4.30 -9.34
CA ALA A 99 11.87 -5.29 -8.26
C ALA A 99 13.22 -5.21 -7.51
N LEU A 100 14.33 -5.08 -8.23
CA LEU A 100 15.66 -4.86 -7.64
C LEU A 100 15.76 -3.55 -6.85
N ARG A 101 14.99 -2.52 -7.23
CA ARG A 101 14.92 -1.26 -6.48
C ARG A 101 14.14 -1.44 -5.18
N MET A 102 13.07 -2.24 -5.19
CA MET A 102 12.31 -2.59 -3.99
C MET A 102 13.19 -3.35 -2.99
N ALA A 103 13.95 -4.33 -3.46
CA ALA A 103 14.80 -5.19 -2.64
C ALA A 103 15.86 -4.44 -1.80
N ARG A 104 16.19 -3.20 -2.17
CA ARG A 104 17.07 -2.34 -1.36
C ARG A 104 16.47 -1.92 -0.03
N TRP A 105 15.14 -1.83 0.03
CA TRP A 105 14.42 -1.20 1.15
C TRP A 105 13.31 -2.06 1.74
N ILE A 106 12.89 -3.13 1.04
CA ILE A 106 11.78 -4.01 1.42
C ILE A 106 12.33 -5.41 1.69
N ASP A 107 12.10 -5.95 2.89
CA ASP A 107 12.54 -7.30 3.26
C ASP A 107 11.53 -8.36 2.81
N GLN A 108 10.23 -8.07 2.95
CA GLN A 108 9.14 -9.00 2.65
C GLN A 108 8.03 -8.34 1.83
N VAL A 109 7.49 -9.10 0.87
CA VAL A 109 6.33 -8.71 0.07
C VAL A 109 5.18 -9.70 0.30
N LEU A 110 3.99 -9.18 0.60
CA LEU A 110 2.75 -9.95 0.66
C LEU A 110 2.03 -9.80 -0.68
N CYS A 111 2.12 -10.86 -1.47
CA CYS A 111 1.68 -10.93 -2.86
C CYS A 111 0.20 -11.33 -2.96
N LEU A 112 -0.53 -10.68 -3.87
CA LEU A 112 -1.95 -10.97 -4.09
C LEU A 112 -2.19 -12.01 -5.18
N LEU A 113 -1.19 -12.24 -6.05
CA LEU A 113 -1.29 -13.18 -7.16
C LEU A 113 -0.24 -14.30 -7.03
N PRO A 114 -0.57 -15.54 -7.41
CA PRO A 114 0.27 -16.71 -7.12
C PRO A 114 1.61 -16.71 -7.88
N PHE A 115 1.74 -15.93 -8.96
CA PHE A 115 2.99 -15.82 -9.72
C PHE A 115 3.96 -14.76 -9.14
N GLU A 116 3.47 -13.79 -8.36
CA GLU A 116 4.28 -12.67 -7.87
C GLU A 116 5.43 -13.08 -6.92
N PRO A 117 5.25 -14.07 -6.00
CA PRO A 117 6.33 -14.45 -5.08
C PRO A 117 7.61 -14.90 -5.77
N LYS A 118 7.51 -15.57 -6.92
CA LYS A 118 8.67 -16.02 -7.69
C LYS A 118 9.58 -14.83 -8.05
N TYR A 119 9.01 -13.80 -8.64
CA TYR A 119 9.75 -12.62 -9.10
C TYR A 119 10.34 -11.80 -7.94
N MET A 120 9.63 -11.70 -6.81
CA MET A 120 10.12 -10.99 -5.64
C MET A 120 11.29 -11.72 -4.98
N ARG A 121 11.23 -13.07 -4.93
CA ARG A 121 12.34 -13.90 -4.44
C ARG A 121 13.56 -13.86 -5.35
N GLU A 122 13.35 -13.88 -6.67
CA GLU A 122 14.44 -13.69 -7.65
C GLU A 122 15.14 -12.34 -7.50
N ALA A 123 14.41 -11.30 -7.08
CA ALA A 123 14.97 -9.98 -6.76
C ALA A 123 15.65 -9.91 -5.37
N GLY A 124 15.60 -10.98 -4.57
CA GLY A 124 16.25 -11.07 -3.25
C GLY A 124 15.35 -10.77 -2.04
N MET A 125 14.03 -10.66 -2.22
CA MET A 125 13.08 -10.39 -1.13
C MET A 125 12.42 -11.68 -0.64
N ARG A 126 11.99 -11.71 0.64
CA ARG A 126 11.00 -12.71 1.08
C ARG A 126 9.66 -12.38 0.44
N ALA A 127 8.89 -13.39 0.07
CA ALA A 127 7.58 -13.15 -0.52
C ALA A 127 6.62 -14.29 -0.25
N ASP A 128 5.40 -13.95 0.16
CA ASP A 128 4.33 -14.89 0.48
C ASP A 128 3.06 -14.52 -0.28
N PHE A 129 2.39 -15.51 -0.86
CA PHE A 129 1.09 -15.32 -1.49
C PHE A 129 0.00 -15.35 -0.41
N VAL A 130 -0.73 -14.26 -0.26
CA VAL A 130 -1.78 -14.09 0.77
C VAL A 130 -3.20 -14.09 0.22
N GLY A 131 -3.35 -14.31 -1.09
CA GLY A 131 -4.64 -14.26 -1.78
C GLY A 131 -5.06 -12.83 -2.16
N HIS A 132 -6.05 -12.74 -3.04
CA HIS A 132 -6.59 -11.46 -3.51
C HIS A 132 -7.90 -11.16 -2.76
N PRO A 133 -8.08 -9.97 -2.13
CA PRO A 133 -9.30 -9.66 -1.36
C PRO A 133 -10.60 -9.83 -2.14
N VAL A 134 -10.58 -9.53 -3.45
CA VAL A 134 -11.71 -9.76 -4.37
C VAL A 134 -12.13 -11.23 -4.45
N ALA A 135 -11.21 -12.19 -4.29
CA ALA A 135 -11.56 -13.60 -4.31
C ALA A 135 -12.36 -14.03 -3.06
N ALA A 136 -12.32 -13.23 -1.99
CA ALA A 136 -13.14 -13.41 -0.79
C ALA A 136 -14.43 -12.59 -0.82
N ALA A 137 -14.63 -11.73 -1.83
CA ALA A 137 -15.86 -10.95 -1.96
C ALA A 137 -17.01 -11.85 -2.43
N PRO A 138 -18.23 -11.71 -1.88
CA PRO A 138 -19.39 -12.42 -2.38
C PRO A 138 -19.63 -12.07 -3.85
N LEU A 139 -20.00 -13.09 -4.64
CA LEU A 139 -20.41 -12.87 -6.03
C LEU A 139 -21.68 -12.01 -6.05
N ALA A 140 -21.74 -11.09 -7.02
CA ALA A 140 -22.96 -10.32 -7.26
C ALA A 140 -24.13 -11.28 -7.51
N SER A 141 -25.25 -11.01 -6.85
CA SER A 141 -26.52 -11.70 -7.07
C SER A 141 -27.03 -11.47 -8.50
N ALA A 142 -27.90 -12.36 -8.97
CA ALA A 142 -28.52 -12.22 -10.30
C ALA A 142 -29.27 -10.89 -10.47
N GLN A 143 -29.83 -10.35 -9.38
CA GLN A 143 -30.51 -9.06 -9.35
C GLN A 143 -29.53 -7.90 -9.52
N GLU A 144 -28.41 -7.89 -8.80
CA GLU A 144 -27.37 -6.86 -8.95
C GLU A 144 -26.76 -6.85 -10.36
N VAL A 145 -26.61 -8.02 -10.97
CA VAL A 145 -26.17 -8.14 -12.37
C VAL A 145 -27.21 -7.58 -13.34
N ALA A 146 -28.50 -7.83 -13.11
CA ALA A 146 -29.58 -7.29 -13.92
C ALA A 146 -29.68 -5.75 -13.78
N ASP A 147 -29.61 -5.24 -12.55
CA ASP A 147 -29.67 -3.80 -12.27
C ASP A 147 -28.47 -3.06 -12.88
N PHE A 148 -27.27 -3.65 -12.86
CA PHE A 148 -26.09 -3.11 -13.54
C PHE A 148 -26.27 -3.07 -15.06
N ARG A 149 -26.80 -4.13 -15.68
CA ARG A 149 -27.04 -4.20 -17.13
C ARG A 149 -28.10 -3.20 -17.61
N ASP A 150 -29.11 -2.95 -16.77
CA ASP A 150 -30.18 -2.01 -17.06
C ASP A 150 -29.79 -0.54 -16.79
N GLY A 151 -28.54 -0.26 -16.39
CA GLY A 151 -28.08 1.09 -16.04
C GLY A 151 -28.70 1.63 -14.74
N ARG A 152 -29.37 0.78 -13.96
CA ARG A 152 -29.97 1.08 -12.65
C ARG A 152 -29.04 0.80 -11.48
N GLY A 153 -27.83 0.31 -11.75
CA GLY A 153 -26.80 0.04 -10.75
C GLY A 153 -26.50 1.28 -9.91
N SER A 154 -27.06 1.31 -8.70
CA SER A 154 -26.73 2.32 -7.70
C SER A 154 -25.24 2.23 -7.38
N ARG A 155 -24.59 3.39 -7.21
CA ARG A 155 -23.19 3.48 -6.79
C ARG A 155 -23.05 2.69 -5.50
N CYS A 156 -22.39 1.53 -5.56
CA CYS A 156 -22.29 0.61 -4.44
C CYS A 156 -21.57 1.33 -3.28
N GLY A 157 -22.37 1.68 -2.28
CA GLY A 157 -21.92 2.29 -1.04
C GLY A 157 -21.26 1.25 -0.16
N ALA A 158 -20.13 1.64 0.44
CA ALA A 158 -19.50 0.92 1.51
C ALA A 158 -20.49 0.71 2.67
N GLY A 159 -20.74 -0.55 3.02
CA GLY A 159 -21.57 -0.93 4.16
C GLY A 159 -21.56 -2.44 4.34
N ALA A 160 -20.51 -2.96 4.97
CA ALA A 160 -20.52 -4.29 5.54
C ALA A 160 -20.29 -4.15 7.05
N ALA A 161 -21.31 -4.53 7.81
CA ALA A 161 -21.30 -4.73 9.25
C ALA A 161 -20.50 -5.97 9.64
#